data_AF-A0A847BGZ7-F1
#
_entry.id   AF-A0A847BGZ7-F1
#
_cell.length_a   1.000
_cell.length_b   1.000
_cell.length_c   1.000
_cell.angle_alpha   90.00
_cell.angle_beta   90.00
_cell.angle_gamma   90.00
#
_symmetry.space_group_name_H-M   'P 1'
#
loop_
_entity.id
_entity.type
_entity.pdbx_description
1 polymer ?
#
loop_
_entity_poly.entity_id
_entity_poly.type
_entity_poly.pdbx_seq_one_letter_code
_entity_poly.pdbx_strand_id
1 'polypeptide(L)'
;HDRFIMGLADITVRAEAEGVYYAACARLRERLDNRNRAHREIIDDLAEKLADKLFVNFSLFQSVPDVWGIDQIFPVLPLTGLNREPTRRGIIQDITCDSDGRIDHYVDGQGVETTLPLPEWDADEERLLGFFLVGAYQEILGDLHNLFGDTDSVVASLDEQGEWVLSHAQHGDRVSDVLAYVNFDATVLRDRLAGQLAESGLSAAEQALFLSDLSAGLEGYTYLE
;
A
#
# COMPACT_ATOMS: atom_id res chain seq x y z
N HIS A 1 -23.70 1.38 17.95
CA HIS A 1 -22.42 1.12 18.63
C HIS A 1 -22.58 0.96 20.14
N ASP A 2 -23.04 1.97 20.88
CA ASP A 2 -23.17 1.91 22.36
C ASP A 2 -23.98 0.71 22.87
N ARG A 3 -25.13 0.42 22.24
CA ARG A 3 -25.95 -0.75 22.60
C ARG A 3 -25.19 -2.08 22.43
N PHE A 4 -24.32 -2.20 21.43
CA PHE A 4 -23.49 -3.39 21.25
C PHE A 4 -22.44 -3.51 22.36
N ILE A 5 -21.76 -2.40 22.69
CA ILE A 5 -20.76 -2.34 23.77
C ILE A 5 -21.40 -2.71 25.12
N MET A 6 -22.63 -2.25 25.37
CA MET A 6 -23.39 -2.55 26.59
C MET A 6 -24.02 -3.95 26.58
N GLY A 7 -23.85 -4.76 25.53
CA GLY A 7 -24.46 -6.09 25.40
C GLY A 7 -25.98 -6.09 25.15
N LEU A 8 -26.54 -4.93 24.79
CA LEU A 8 -27.97 -4.72 24.47
C LEU A 8 -28.32 -4.97 22.99
N ALA A 9 -27.31 -5.30 22.18
CA ALA A 9 -27.43 -5.66 20.77
C ALA A 9 -26.33 -6.69 20.44
N ASP A 10 -26.66 -7.69 19.63
CA ASP A 10 -25.70 -8.69 19.17
C ASP A 10 -24.98 -8.24 17.88
N ILE A 11 -24.08 -9.10 17.38
CA ILE A 11 -23.31 -8.82 16.17
C ILE A 11 -24.19 -8.71 14.92
N THR A 12 -25.31 -9.43 14.87
CA THR A 12 -26.24 -9.40 13.74
C THR A 12 -26.92 -8.03 13.64
N VAL A 13 -27.42 -7.51 14.77
CA VAL A 13 -28.02 -6.17 14.83
C VAL A 13 -26.99 -5.10 14.46
N ARG A 14 -25.75 -5.24 14.90
CA ARG A 14 -24.67 -4.32 14.54
C ARG A 14 -24.38 -4.35 13.03
N ALA A 15 -24.26 -5.53 12.44
CA ALA A 15 -23.98 -5.70 11.01
C ALA A 15 -25.11 -5.11 10.14
N GLU A 16 -26.37 -5.35 10.52
CA GLU A 16 -27.52 -4.76 9.81
C GLU A 16 -27.52 -3.23 9.91
N ALA A 17 -27.29 -2.68 11.10
CA ALA A 17 -27.23 -1.24 11.31
C ALA A 17 -26.10 -0.58 10.50
N GLU A 18 -24.91 -1.19 10.45
CA GLU A 18 -23.79 -0.73 9.63
C GLU A 18 -24.15 -0.79 8.12
N GLY A 19 -24.78 -1.88 7.66
CA GLY A 19 -25.24 -2.01 6.27
C GLY A 19 -26.26 -0.93 5.87
N VAL A 20 -27.25 -0.66 6.73
CA VAL A 20 -28.24 0.42 6.51
C VAL A 20 -27.57 1.79 6.50
N TYR A 21 -26.60 2.02 7.39
CA TYR A 21 -25.85 3.27 7.45
C TYR A 21 -25.10 3.55 6.14
N TYR A 22 -24.31 2.61 5.64
CA TYR A 22 -23.56 2.80 4.38
C TYR A 22 -24.49 2.92 3.17
N ALA A 23 -25.61 2.18 3.13
CA ALA A 23 -26.61 2.35 2.09
C ALA A 23 -27.24 3.75 2.11
N ALA A 24 -27.53 4.30 3.29
CA ALA A 24 -28.03 5.67 3.44
C ALA A 24 -27.00 6.72 2.98
N CYS A 25 -25.72 6.54 3.35
CA CYS A 25 -24.62 7.39 2.89
C CYS A 25 -24.51 7.41 1.36
N ALA A 26 -24.54 6.24 0.70
CA ALA A 26 -24.49 6.13 -0.75
C ALA A 26 -25.66 6.86 -1.43
N ARG A 27 -26.89 6.68 -0.90
CA ARG A 27 -28.10 7.37 -1.39
C ARG A 27 -28.08 8.87 -1.14
N LEU A 28 -27.47 9.31 -0.04
CA LEU A 28 -27.31 10.73 0.26
C LEU A 28 -26.37 11.39 -0.75
N ARG A 29 -25.24 10.75 -1.07
CA ARG A 29 -24.26 11.24 -2.05
C ARG A 29 -24.91 11.58 -3.41
N GLU A 30 -25.84 10.75 -3.88
CA GLU A 30 -26.59 10.97 -5.14
C GLU A 30 -27.47 12.24 -5.14
N ARG A 31 -27.79 12.79 -3.96
CA ARG A 31 -28.70 13.93 -3.80
C ARG A 31 -27.99 15.24 -3.45
N LEU A 32 -26.69 15.18 -3.15
CA LEU A 32 -25.89 16.36 -2.83
C LEU A 32 -25.51 17.10 -4.11
N ASP A 33 -25.30 18.41 -3.96
CA ASP A 33 -24.97 19.31 -5.07
C ASP A 33 -23.67 20.06 -4.71
N ASN A 34 -22.61 19.80 -5.47
CA ASN A 34 -21.29 20.43 -5.32
C ASN A 34 -21.34 21.97 -5.40
N ARG A 35 -22.37 22.53 -6.04
CA ARG A 35 -22.57 23.98 -6.15
C ARG A 35 -23.06 24.59 -4.85
N ASN A 36 -23.72 23.80 -3.99
CA ASN A 36 -24.17 24.25 -2.68
C ASN A 36 -23.01 24.16 -1.68
N ARG A 37 -22.55 25.31 -1.19
CA ARG A 37 -21.46 25.39 -0.20
C ARG A 37 -21.75 24.58 1.06
N ALA A 38 -23.00 24.51 1.52
CA ALA A 38 -23.36 23.73 2.71
C ALA A 38 -23.29 22.21 2.50
N HIS A 39 -23.29 21.75 1.25
CA HIS A 39 -23.17 20.34 0.93
C HIS A 39 -21.71 19.88 0.80
N ARG A 40 -20.76 20.78 0.53
CA ARG A 40 -19.36 20.40 0.24
C ARG A 40 -18.72 19.61 1.37
N GLU A 41 -18.79 20.12 2.59
CA GLU A 41 -18.23 19.43 3.76
C GLU A 41 -18.82 18.02 3.92
N ILE A 42 -20.11 17.85 3.66
CA ILE A 42 -20.77 16.53 3.71
C ILE A 42 -20.30 15.63 2.55
N ILE A 43 -20.06 16.21 1.36
CA ILE A 43 -19.57 15.48 0.19
C ILE A 43 -18.16 14.97 0.46
N ASP A 44 -17.28 15.79 1.01
CA ASP A 44 -15.90 15.43 1.35
C ASP A 44 -15.89 14.31 2.41
N ASP A 45 -16.71 14.47 3.46
CA ASP A 45 -16.93 13.44 4.50
C ASP A 45 -17.42 12.10 3.92
N LEU A 46 -18.37 12.16 2.98
CA LEU A 46 -18.91 10.97 2.34
C LEU A 46 -17.93 10.37 1.34
N ALA A 47 -17.09 11.18 0.69
CA ALA A 47 -16.06 10.72 -0.22
C ALA A 47 -15.06 9.87 0.55
N GLU A 48 -14.57 10.32 1.70
CA GLU A 48 -13.66 9.55 2.55
C GLU A 48 -14.31 8.26 3.07
N LYS A 49 -15.54 8.33 3.58
CA LYS A 49 -16.27 7.17 4.15
C LYS A 49 -16.62 6.09 3.13
N LEU A 50 -16.86 6.48 1.87
CA LEU A 50 -17.26 5.59 0.79
C LEU A 50 -16.11 5.29 -0.18
N ALA A 51 -14.91 5.81 0.07
CA ALA A 51 -13.75 5.57 -0.76
C ALA A 51 -13.27 4.13 -0.63
N ASP A 52 -12.72 3.63 -1.73
CA ASP A 52 -12.08 2.34 -1.78
C ASP A 52 -10.75 2.39 -1.05
N LYS A 53 -10.47 1.39 -0.23
CA LYS A 53 -9.13 1.24 0.36
C LYS A 53 -8.24 0.54 -0.64
N LEU A 54 -7.24 1.25 -1.15
CA LEU A 54 -6.24 0.71 -2.06
C LEU A 54 -4.99 0.33 -1.29
N PHE A 55 -4.75 -0.96 -1.14
CA PHE A 55 -3.47 -1.46 -0.64
C PHE A 55 -2.46 -1.46 -1.77
N VAL A 56 -1.38 -0.71 -1.59
CA VAL A 56 -0.30 -0.56 -2.58
C VAL A 56 0.93 -1.24 -2.02
N ASN A 57 1.60 -2.05 -2.85
CA ASN A 57 2.77 -2.83 -2.48
C ASN A 57 4.03 -1.95 -2.36
N PHE A 58 4.06 -1.13 -1.32
CA PHE A 58 5.19 -0.27 -0.96
C PHE A 58 5.14 0.03 0.56
N SER A 59 6.15 0.73 1.08
CA SER A 59 6.16 1.27 2.44
C SER A 59 6.24 2.78 2.36
N LEU A 60 5.28 3.46 3.01
CA LEU A 60 5.22 4.92 3.06
C LEU A 60 6.45 5.47 3.78
N PHE A 61 6.83 4.84 4.89
CA PHE A 61 7.98 5.23 5.72
C PHE A 61 9.32 5.07 5.02
N GLN A 62 9.44 4.09 4.11
CA GLN A 62 10.65 3.85 3.34
C GLN A 62 10.72 4.77 2.11
N SER A 63 9.64 4.89 1.33
CA SER A 63 9.69 5.52 0.00
C SER A 63 9.26 6.98 -0.01
N VAL A 64 8.39 7.40 0.91
CA VAL A 64 7.86 8.77 0.98
C VAL A 64 7.74 9.28 2.43
N PRO A 65 8.83 9.26 3.22
CA PRO A 65 8.80 9.56 4.65
C PRO A 65 8.23 10.95 4.99
N ASP A 66 8.46 11.94 4.14
CA ASP A 66 7.94 13.31 4.35
C ASP A 66 6.41 13.39 4.35
N VAL A 67 5.70 12.42 3.75
CA VAL A 67 4.23 12.33 3.88
C VAL A 67 3.85 12.15 5.35
N TRP A 68 4.56 11.27 6.05
CA TRP A 68 4.33 11.02 7.47
C TRP A 68 4.92 12.11 8.37
N GLY A 69 6.13 12.59 8.06
CA GLY A 69 6.86 13.48 8.94
C GLY A 69 6.37 14.93 8.95
N ILE A 70 5.89 15.45 7.81
CA ILE A 70 5.58 16.87 7.62
C ILE A 70 4.34 17.13 6.75
N ASP A 71 3.48 16.12 6.55
CA ASP A 71 2.28 16.20 5.71
C ASP A 71 2.59 16.63 4.25
N GLN A 72 3.76 16.25 3.72
CA GLN A 72 4.16 16.60 2.36
C GLN A 72 3.23 15.94 1.34
N ILE A 73 2.77 16.71 0.36
CA ILE A 73 1.86 16.22 -0.69
C ILE A 73 2.67 15.86 -1.93
N PHE A 74 2.55 14.62 -2.38
CA PHE A 74 3.09 14.15 -3.66
C PHE A 74 1.97 13.90 -4.66
N PRO A 75 2.13 14.28 -5.94
CA PRO A 75 1.22 13.84 -6.99
C PRO A 75 1.27 12.32 -7.13
N VAL A 76 0.12 11.66 -7.02
CA VAL A 76 -0.02 10.22 -7.23
C VAL A 76 -1.06 9.99 -8.32
N LEU A 77 -0.74 9.15 -9.31
CA LEU A 77 -1.62 8.89 -10.45
C LEU A 77 -1.53 7.42 -10.89
N PRO A 78 -2.62 6.84 -11.41
CA PRO A 78 -2.52 5.57 -12.13
C PRO A 78 -1.70 5.74 -13.41
N LEU A 79 -0.88 4.75 -13.75
CA LEU A 79 -0.08 4.76 -14.99
C LEU A 79 -0.89 4.27 -16.19
N THR A 80 -2.01 3.61 -15.93
CA THR A 80 -2.94 3.06 -16.93
C THR A 80 -4.33 3.70 -16.77
N GLY A 81 -5.14 3.68 -17.83
CA GLY A 81 -6.51 4.19 -17.79
C GLY A 81 -6.68 5.71 -17.65
N LEU A 82 -5.60 6.51 -17.77
CA LEU A 82 -5.65 7.98 -17.67
C LEU A 82 -6.51 8.68 -18.74
N ASN A 83 -6.88 7.97 -19.81
CA ASN A 83 -7.77 8.44 -20.86
C ASN A 83 -9.27 8.24 -20.54
N ARG A 84 -9.59 7.59 -19.42
CA ARG A 84 -10.96 7.36 -18.95
C ARG A 84 -11.32 8.37 -17.87
N GLU A 85 -12.61 8.70 -17.78
CA GLU A 85 -13.11 9.53 -16.69
C GLU A 85 -13.02 8.76 -15.36
N PRO A 86 -12.49 9.36 -14.28
CA PRO A 86 -12.40 8.70 -12.99
C PRO A 86 -13.80 8.53 -12.38
N THR A 87 -14.25 7.29 -12.26
CA THR A 87 -15.56 6.93 -11.68
C THR A 87 -15.48 6.50 -10.22
N ARG A 88 -14.27 6.21 -9.73
CA ARG A 88 -14.02 5.75 -8.36
C ARG A 88 -13.15 6.74 -7.59
N ARG A 89 -13.22 6.65 -6.26
CA ARG A 89 -12.39 7.41 -5.33
C ARG A 89 -11.73 6.41 -4.38
N GLY A 90 -10.42 6.52 -4.21
CA GLY A 90 -9.65 5.62 -3.36
C GLY A 90 -8.79 6.36 -2.35
N ILE A 91 -8.44 5.67 -1.28
CA ILE A 91 -7.43 6.08 -0.30
C ILE A 91 -6.32 5.04 -0.35
N ILE A 92 -5.11 5.50 -0.66
CA ILE A 92 -3.91 4.68 -0.66
C ILE A 92 -3.52 4.36 0.78
N GLN A 93 -3.32 3.07 1.01
CA GLN A 93 -2.73 2.49 2.20
C GLN A 93 -1.54 1.66 1.72
N ASP A 94 -0.45 1.75 2.45
CA ASP A 94 0.70 0.91 2.22
C ASP A 94 0.43 -0.50 2.81
N ILE A 95 1.41 -1.41 2.71
CA ILE A 95 1.28 -2.78 3.24
C ILE A 95 1.82 -2.93 4.67
N THR A 96 2.12 -1.82 5.34
CA THR A 96 2.58 -1.87 6.72
C THR A 96 1.42 -2.19 7.67
N CYS A 97 1.77 -2.58 8.89
CA CYS A 97 0.81 -2.85 9.95
C CYS A 97 0.40 -1.56 10.69
N ASP A 98 1.00 -0.43 10.34
CA ASP A 98 0.76 0.85 10.99
C ASP A 98 -0.40 1.57 10.31
N SER A 99 -1.31 2.13 11.13
CA SER A 99 -2.42 2.92 10.61
C SER A 99 -1.98 4.24 9.97
N ASP A 100 -0.78 4.71 10.29
CA ASP A 100 -0.15 5.90 9.71
C ASP A 100 0.40 5.62 8.29
N GLY A 101 0.46 4.36 7.86
CA GLY A 101 0.79 3.93 6.50
C GLY A 101 -0.29 4.26 5.47
N ARG A 102 -0.79 5.51 5.45
CA ARG A 102 -1.86 5.98 4.57
C ARG A 102 -1.57 7.37 4.02
N ILE A 103 -2.11 7.69 2.85
CA ILE A 103 -2.03 9.03 2.27
C ILE A 103 -3.37 9.74 2.44
N ASP A 104 -3.32 10.92 3.06
CA ASP A 104 -4.52 11.69 3.41
C ASP A 104 -4.86 12.81 2.41
N HIS A 105 -3.89 13.21 1.60
CA HIS A 105 -4.00 14.37 0.72
C HIS A 105 -3.49 14.05 -0.68
N TYR A 106 -4.35 14.32 -1.67
CA TYR A 106 -4.08 14.04 -3.08
C TYR A 106 -4.20 15.32 -3.90
N VAL A 107 -3.35 15.44 -4.92
CA VAL A 107 -3.41 16.55 -5.87
C VAL A 107 -4.54 16.28 -6.88
N ASP A 108 -5.50 17.21 -6.98
CA ASP A 108 -6.56 17.23 -8.00
C ASP A 108 -6.53 18.58 -8.76
N GLY A 109 -7.16 18.66 -9.94
CA GLY A 109 -7.16 19.84 -10.80
C GLY A 109 -7.78 21.10 -10.18
N GLN A 110 -8.46 20.96 -9.03
CA GLN A 110 -9.06 22.07 -8.28
C GLN A 110 -8.35 22.37 -6.94
N GLY A 111 -7.32 21.61 -6.56
CA GLY A 111 -6.61 21.78 -5.30
C GLY A 111 -6.17 20.47 -4.66
N VAL A 112 -6.36 20.37 -3.35
CA VAL A 112 -6.04 19.17 -2.56
C VAL A 112 -7.34 18.52 -2.12
N GLU A 113 -7.47 17.22 -2.37
CA GLU A 113 -8.63 16.40 -2.04
C GLU A 113 -8.23 15.32 -1.02
N THR A 114 -9.20 14.78 -0.27
CA THR A 114 -8.96 13.69 0.69
C THR A 114 -8.98 12.30 0.05
N THR A 115 -9.29 12.21 -1.24
CA THR A 115 -9.40 10.95 -1.97
C THR A 115 -8.85 11.05 -3.39
N LEU A 116 -8.18 9.99 -3.83
CA LEU A 116 -7.60 9.86 -5.17
C LEU A 116 -8.68 9.52 -6.20
N PRO A 117 -8.88 10.33 -7.25
CA PRO A 117 -9.73 9.96 -8.38
C PRO A 117 -9.09 8.84 -9.19
N LEU A 118 -9.85 7.77 -9.44
CA LEU A 118 -9.37 6.57 -10.11
C LEU A 118 -10.31 6.15 -11.24
N PRO A 119 -9.77 5.69 -12.38
CA PRO A 119 -10.56 4.99 -13.37
C PRO A 119 -11.03 3.65 -12.81
N GLU A 120 -12.07 3.09 -13.41
CA GLU A 120 -12.40 1.70 -13.22
C GLU A 120 -11.37 0.84 -13.98
N TRP A 121 -10.66 -0.02 -13.25
CA TRP A 121 -9.71 -0.98 -13.82
C TRP A 121 -10.42 -2.26 -14.23
N ASP A 122 -10.11 -2.75 -15.41
CA ASP A 122 -10.53 -4.07 -15.84
C ASP A 122 -9.81 -5.17 -15.03
N ALA A 123 -10.33 -6.39 -15.07
CA ALA A 123 -9.76 -7.53 -14.34
C ALA A 123 -8.34 -7.87 -14.82
N ASP A 124 -8.08 -7.68 -16.12
CA ASP A 124 -6.83 -8.05 -16.78
C ASP A 124 -5.85 -6.87 -16.93
N GLU A 125 -6.20 -5.68 -16.44
CA GLU A 125 -5.38 -4.48 -16.57
C GLU A 125 -4.36 -4.37 -15.43
N GLU A 126 -3.12 -4.01 -15.77
CA GLU A 126 -2.09 -3.71 -14.78
C GLU A 126 -2.45 -2.46 -13.97
N ARG A 127 -2.46 -2.61 -12.65
CA ARG A 127 -2.84 -1.57 -11.69
C ARG A 127 -1.59 -0.95 -11.09
N LEU A 128 -0.89 -0.18 -11.91
CA LEU A 128 0.32 0.53 -11.51
C LEU A 128 -0.01 1.96 -11.08
N LEU A 129 0.60 2.38 -9.97
CA LEU A 129 0.55 3.75 -9.48
C LEU A 129 1.94 4.37 -9.57
N GLY A 130 2.00 5.62 -10.03
CA GLY A 130 3.20 6.43 -10.01
C GLY A 130 3.13 7.46 -8.90
N PHE A 131 4.18 7.52 -8.10
CA PHE A 131 4.43 8.60 -7.15
C PHE A 131 5.44 9.56 -7.76
N PHE A 132 5.06 10.82 -7.93
CA PHE A 132 5.86 11.80 -8.64
C PHE A 132 6.41 12.85 -7.69
N LEU A 133 7.47 13.54 -8.13
CA LEU A 133 8.16 14.58 -7.37
C LEU A 133 8.83 14.08 -6.07
N VAL A 134 9.16 12.79 -6.00
CA VAL A 134 9.81 12.14 -4.86
C VAL A 134 11.36 12.19 -4.89
N GLY A 135 11.94 12.97 -5.80
CA GLY A 135 13.39 12.92 -6.07
C GLY A 135 14.30 13.69 -5.10
N ALA A 136 13.75 14.37 -4.10
CA ALA A 136 14.54 15.11 -3.10
C ALA A 136 14.19 14.61 -1.71
N TYR A 137 15.20 14.40 -0.86
CA TYR A 137 15.12 13.91 0.52
C TYR A 137 14.63 12.47 0.69
N GLN A 138 13.62 12.02 -0.08
CA GLN A 138 12.91 10.77 0.18
C GLN A 138 13.82 9.54 0.26
N GLU A 139 14.74 9.38 -0.70
CA GLU A 139 15.62 8.20 -0.78
C GLU A 139 16.50 8.01 0.46
N ILE A 140 16.99 9.09 1.07
CA ILE A 140 17.95 9.00 2.19
C ILE A 140 17.28 9.08 3.57
N LEU A 141 16.03 9.54 3.62
CA LEU A 141 15.26 9.67 4.87
C LEU A 141 14.41 8.43 5.18
N GLY A 142 14.31 7.48 4.24
CA GLY A 142 13.54 6.25 4.43
C GLY A 142 14.00 5.44 5.64
N ASP A 143 13.04 4.78 6.30
CA ASP A 143 13.31 3.85 7.38
C ASP A 143 12.81 2.42 7.10
N LEU A 144 13.36 1.47 7.87
CA LEU A 144 13.03 0.05 7.78
C LEU A 144 11.77 -0.31 8.59
N HIS A 145 10.70 0.48 8.53
CA HIS A 145 9.45 0.16 9.22
C HIS A 145 8.94 -1.22 8.77
N ASN A 146 8.58 -2.08 9.74
CA ASN A 146 8.23 -3.48 9.49
C ASN A 146 9.30 -4.32 8.76
N LEU A 147 10.56 -3.88 8.75
CA LEU A 147 11.65 -4.49 7.98
C LEU A 147 11.41 -4.50 6.45
N PHE A 148 10.59 -3.58 5.94
CA PHE A 148 10.60 -3.29 4.51
C PHE A 148 11.85 -2.48 4.19
N GLY A 149 12.70 -3.02 3.31
CA GLY A 149 13.97 -2.39 2.97
C GLY A 149 13.90 -1.51 1.73
N ASP A 150 15.09 -1.10 1.29
CA ASP A 150 15.26 -0.26 0.11
C ASP A 150 14.57 -0.88 -1.11
N THR A 151 14.01 -0.02 -1.96
CA THR A 151 13.34 -0.46 -3.18
C THR A 151 14.29 -0.62 -4.36
N ASP A 152 13.95 -1.49 -5.30
CA ASP A 152 14.64 -1.54 -6.60
C ASP A 152 14.67 -0.15 -7.26
N SER A 153 15.85 0.26 -7.75
CA SER A 153 16.03 1.54 -8.43
C SER A 153 16.83 1.40 -9.73
N VAL A 154 16.54 2.27 -10.70
CA VAL A 154 17.22 2.26 -12.00
C VAL A 154 17.26 3.68 -12.58
N VAL A 155 18.33 3.99 -13.31
CA VAL A 155 18.45 5.24 -14.07
C VAL A 155 17.96 5.00 -15.50
N ALA A 156 16.83 5.60 -15.84
CA ALA A 156 16.29 5.59 -17.20
C ALA A 156 16.73 6.84 -17.98
N SER A 157 17.26 6.64 -19.19
CA SER A 157 17.70 7.71 -20.09
C SER A 157 17.25 7.44 -21.52
N LEU A 158 17.17 8.48 -22.35
CA LEU A 158 16.92 8.34 -23.79
C LEU A 158 18.25 8.46 -24.53
N ASP A 159 18.53 7.55 -25.46
CA ASP A 159 19.69 7.63 -26.33
C ASP A 159 19.51 8.65 -27.48
N GLU A 160 20.51 8.75 -28.35
CA GLU A 160 20.47 9.65 -29.51
C GLU A 160 19.36 9.30 -30.52
N GLN A 161 18.84 8.07 -30.48
CA GLN A 161 17.76 7.57 -31.33
C GLN A 161 16.38 7.72 -30.67
N GLY A 162 16.32 8.13 -29.40
CA GLY A 162 15.09 8.26 -28.63
C GLY A 162 14.61 6.94 -28.01
N GLU A 163 15.47 5.91 -27.95
CA GLU A 163 15.16 4.65 -27.30
C GLU A 163 15.52 4.70 -25.82
N TRP A 164 14.73 4.00 -24.99
CA TRP A 164 14.98 3.92 -23.55
C TRP A 164 16.18 3.03 -23.24
N VAL A 165 17.12 3.57 -22.47
CA VAL A 165 18.28 2.87 -21.93
C VAL A 165 18.21 2.91 -20.41
N LEU A 166 18.09 1.72 -19.80
CA LEU A 166 18.13 1.52 -18.36
C LEU A 166 19.57 1.22 -17.92
N SER A 167 20.05 1.94 -16.92
CA SER A 167 21.42 1.82 -16.39
C SER A 167 21.44 1.92 -14.87
N HIS A 168 22.56 1.54 -14.25
CA HIS A 168 22.75 1.65 -12.79
C HIS A 168 21.62 0.99 -11.97
N ALA A 169 21.15 -0.17 -12.41
CA ALA A 169 20.16 -0.93 -11.65
C ALA A 169 20.74 -1.31 -10.28
N GLN A 170 20.04 -0.95 -9.22
CA GLN A 170 20.32 -1.35 -7.86
C GLN A 170 19.15 -2.18 -7.38
N HIS A 171 19.46 -3.38 -6.91
CA HIS A 171 18.46 -4.22 -6.28
C HIS A 171 18.19 -3.70 -4.87
N GLY A 172 16.91 -3.66 -4.53
CA GLY A 172 16.48 -3.40 -3.17
C GLY A 172 16.83 -4.54 -2.23
N ASP A 173 16.53 -4.34 -0.95
CA ASP A 173 16.96 -5.26 0.09
C ASP A 173 16.20 -6.58 0.05
N ARG A 174 16.91 -7.66 0.39
CA ARG A 174 16.31 -8.97 0.68
C ARG A 174 15.93 -9.08 2.14
N VAL A 175 15.11 -10.08 2.47
CA VAL A 175 14.80 -10.42 3.86
C VAL A 175 16.09 -10.71 4.67
N SER A 176 17.08 -11.37 4.06
CA SER A 176 18.38 -11.62 4.69
C SER A 176 19.16 -10.35 5.00
N ASP A 177 19.09 -9.33 4.14
CA ASP A 177 19.78 -8.05 4.31
C ASP A 177 19.17 -7.27 5.49
N VAL A 178 17.83 -7.14 5.54
CA VAL A 178 17.13 -6.49 6.66
C VAL A 178 17.31 -7.22 7.99
N LEU A 179 17.42 -8.56 7.98
CA LEU A 179 17.77 -9.33 9.18
C LEU A 179 19.19 -9.03 9.67
N ALA A 180 20.14 -8.83 8.76
CA ALA A 180 21.51 -8.46 9.13
C ALA A 180 21.56 -7.10 9.82
N TYR A 181 20.74 -6.13 9.39
CA TYR A 181 20.62 -4.81 10.05
C TYR A 181 20.20 -4.92 11.52
N VAL A 182 19.34 -5.87 11.86
CA VAL A 182 18.92 -6.14 13.26
C VAL A 182 19.82 -7.17 13.98
N ASN A 183 21.02 -7.43 13.44
CA ASN A 183 22.04 -8.33 13.98
C ASN A 183 21.65 -9.82 14.00
N PHE A 184 20.81 -10.25 13.04
CA PHE A 184 20.52 -11.66 12.80
C PHE A 184 21.31 -12.20 11.61
N ASP A 185 21.85 -13.40 11.75
CA ASP A 185 22.51 -14.13 10.67
C ASP A 185 21.51 -15.10 10.03
N ALA A 186 21.11 -14.82 8.79
CA ALA A 186 20.18 -15.65 8.02
C ALA A 186 20.67 -17.09 7.84
N THR A 187 21.98 -17.30 7.75
CA THR A 187 22.59 -18.65 7.64
C THR A 187 22.36 -19.43 8.93
N VAL A 188 22.60 -18.80 10.07
CA VAL A 188 22.37 -19.42 11.39
C VAL A 188 20.90 -19.74 11.61
N LEU A 189 19.99 -18.84 11.19
CA LEU A 189 18.55 -19.08 11.25
C LEU A 189 18.13 -20.28 10.39
N ARG A 190 18.58 -20.31 9.13
CA ARG A 190 18.34 -21.43 8.21
C ARG A 190 18.84 -22.75 8.79
N ASP A 191 20.07 -22.79 9.30
CA ASP A 191 20.69 -24.02 9.81
C ASP A 191 19.96 -24.54 11.07
N ARG A 192 19.49 -23.64 11.94
CA ARG A 192 18.65 -24.01 13.10
C ARG A 192 17.31 -24.59 12.67
N LEU A 193 16.63 -23.95 11.71
CA LEU A 193 15.35 -24.43 11.20
C LEU A 193 15.50 -25.76 10.45
N ALA A 194 16.60 -25.95 9.73
CA ALA A 194 16.93 -27.24 9.12
C ALA A 194 17.10 -28.35 10.17
N GLY A 195 17.75 -28.06 11.30
CA GLY A 195 17.84 -28.99 12.44
C GLY A 195 16.47 -29.35 13.02
N GLN A 196 15.60 -28.36 13.22
CA GLN A 196 14.22 -28.58 13.70
C GLN A 196 13.38 -29.39 12.72
N LEU A 197 13.53 -29.16 11.41
CA LEU A 197 12.87 -29.95 10.37
C LEU A 197 13.35 -31.41 10.37
N ALA A 198 14.65 -31.64 10.56
CA ALA A 198 15.20 -33.00 10.62
C ALA A 198 14.70 -33.79 11.85
N GLU A 199 14.44 -33.10 12.97
CA GLU A 199 13.87 -33.69 14.19
C GLU A 199 12.33 -33.78 14.14
N SER A 200 11.69 -33.23 13.10
CA SER A 200 10.24 -33.26 12.95
C SER A 200 9.72 -34.64 12.52
N GLY A 201 8.44 -34.88 12.78
CA GLY A 201 7.74 -36.07 12.27
C GLY A 201 7.32 -36.00 10.79
N LEU A 202 7.80 -34.99 10.04
CA LEU A 202 7.44 -34.76 8.64
C LEU A 202 8.17 -35.74 7.71
N SER A 203 7.60 -35.97 6.53
CA SER A 203 8.26 -36.76 5.49
C SER A 203 9.48 -36.03 4.93
N ALA A 204 10.44 -36.78 4.37
CA ALA A 204 11.63 -36.19 3.74
C ALA A 204 11.29 -35.21 2.59
N ALA A 205 10.17 -35.45 1.89
CA ALA A 205 9.69 -34.55 0.85
C ALA A 205 9.19 -33.21 1.41
N GLU A 206 8.41 -33.24 2.50
CA GLU A 206 7.93 -32.03 3.18
C GLU A 206 9.07 -31.24 3.83
N GLN A 207 10.04 -31.93 4.45
CA GLN A 207 11.22 -31.28 5.01
C GLN A 207 12.02 -30.52 3.94
N ALA A 208 12.22 -31.14 2.77
CA ALA A 208 12.91 -30.51 1.65
C ALA A 208 12.13 -29.32 1.08
N LEU A 209 10.80 -29.45 0.96
CA LEU A 209 9.91 -28.38 0.52
C LEU A 209 10.01 -27.16 1.46
N PHE A 210 9.81 -27.35 2.76
CA PHE A 210 9.85 -26.24 3.72
C PHE A 210 11.22 -25.59 3.83
N LEU A 211 12.31 -26.37 3.70
CA LEU A 211 13.65 -25.79 3.67
C LEU A 211 13.89 -24.95 2.41
N SER A 212 13.34 -25.38 1.27
CA SER A 212 13.38 -24.62 0.02
C SER A 212 12.58 -23.32 0.15
N ASP A 213 11.35 -23.39 0.66
CA ASP A 213 10.47 -22.23 0.85
C ASP A 213 11.10 -21.22 1.82
N LEU A 214 11.68 -21.69 2.92
CA LEU A 214 12.41 -20.84 3.86
C LEU A 214 13.60 -20.14 3.19
N SER A 215 14.38 -20.88 2.40
CA SER A 215 15.55 -20.31 1.72
C SER A 215 15.14 -19.29 0.66
N ALA A 216 14.06 -19.57 -0.09
CA ALA A 216 13.48 -18.64 -1.04
C ALA A 216 12.96 -17.37 -0.35
N GLY A 217 12.27 -17.51 0.80
CA GLY A 217 11.79 -16.37 1.58
C GLY A 217 12.91 -15.50 2.14
N LEU A 218 14.03 -16.09 2.61
CA LEU A 218 15.19 -15.34 3.09
C LEU A 218 15.92 -14.59 1.98
N GLU A 219 15.99 -15.16 0.77
CA GLU A 219 16.62 -14.55 -0.40
C GLU A 219 15.68 -13.66 -1.22
N GLY A 220 14.40 -13.67 -0.87
CA GLY A 220 13.33 -12.92 -1.52
C GLY A 220 13.38 -11.44 -1.17
N TYR A 221 12.77 -10.65 -2.03
CA TYR A 221 12.59 -9.22 -1.84
C TYR A 221 11.68 -8.95 -0.64
N THR A 222 11.87 -7.83 0.07
CA THR A 222 11.10 -7.56 1.29
C THR A 222 9.62 -7.27 1.02
N TYR A 223 9.24 -6.93 -0.21
CA TYR A 223 7.87 -6.59 -0.60
C TYR A 223 7.09 -7.82 -1.09
N LEU A 224 5.76 -7.67 -1.22
CA LEU A 224 4.87 -8.79 -1.49
C LEU A 224 4.85 -9.21 -2.97
N GLU A 225 4.41 -10.45 -3.23
CA GLU A 225 4.09 -11.00 -4.56
C GLU A 225 2.57 -11.05 -4.81
#